data_AF-A0A1G7UTT5-F1
#
_entry.id   AF-A0A1G7UTT5-F1
#
_cell.length_a   1.000
_cell.length_b   1.000
_cell.length_c   1.000
_cell.angle_alpha   90.00
_cell.angle_beta   90.00
_cell.angle_gamma   90.00
#
_symmetry.space_group_name_H-M   'P 1'
#
loop_
_entity.id
_entity.type
_entity.pdbx_description
1 polymer ?
#
loop_
_entity_poly.entity_id
_entity_poly.type
_entity_poly.pdbx_seq_one_letter_code
_entity_poly.pdbx_strand_id
1 'polypeptide(L)'
;MKTPDWAKPAIFGAVGGAIAAIAIGFIWGGWVTAGTATKMERASAKTAITEIFTPLCVAEAQKEPEKIQRMLEERSWNQDNFVVEAGWVDNVTEKHRRTIAVSCAAALAEAAKTD
;
A
#
# COMPACT_ATOMS: atom_id res chain seq x y z
N MET A 1 31.36 -41.31 20.67
CA MET A 1 30.90 -41.49 19.28
C MET A 1 31.99 -40.98 18.35
N LYS A 2 32.51 -41.82 17.43
CA LYS A 2 33.51 -41.41 16.44
C LYS A 2 32.79 -40.79 15.24
N THR A 3 32.95 -39.49 15.02
CA THR A 3 32.54 -38.88 13.75
C THR A 3 33.49 -39.35 12.65
N PRO A 4 32.99 -39.86 11.52
CA PRO A 4 33.84 -40.40 10.47
C PRO A 4 34.53 -39.27 9.69
N ASP A 5 35.72 -39.53 9.15
CA ASP A 5 36.57 -38.50 8.52
C ASP A 5 35.92 -37.81 7.29
N TRP A 6 34.96 -38.48 6.64
CA TRP A 6 34.17 -37.93 5.54
C TRP A 6 33.11 -36.90 5.97
N ALA A 7 32.79 -36.82 7.26
CA ALA A 7 31.76 -35.91 7.75
C ALA A 7 32.16 -34.44 7.60
N LYS A 8 33.45 -34.12 7.76
CA LYS A 8 33.96 -32.74 7.60
C LYS A 8 33.66 -32.16 6.22
N PRO A 9 34.10 -32.75 5.09
CA PRO A 9 33.85 -32.19 3.77
C PRO A 9 32.36 -32.18 3.40
N ALA A 10 31.58 -33.16 3.86
CA ALA A 10 30.13 -33.21 3.62
C ALA A 10 29.40 -32.01 4.26
N ILE A 11 29.77 -31.63 5.49
CA ILE A 11 29.16 -30.48 6.19
C ILE A 11 29.49 -29.18 5.46
N PHE A 12 30.74 -28.97 5.04
CA PHE A 12 31.12 -27.76 4.28
C PHE A 12 30.41 -27.68 2.91
N GLY A 13 30.25 -28.81 2.22
CA GLY A 13 29.47 -28.87 0.97
C GLY A 13 28.00 -28.52 1.16
N ALA A 14 27.36 -29.04 2.22
CA ALA A 14 25.97 -28.74 2.54
C ALA A 14 25.76 -27.25 2.86
N VAL A 15 26.67 -26.65 3.64
CA VAL A 15 26.63 -25.22 3.96
C VAL A 15 26.82 -24.37 2.71
N GLY A 16 27.81 -24.70 1.86
CA GLY A 16 28.04 -23.98 0.61
C GLY A 16 26.87 -24.06 -0.37
N GLY A 17 26.29 -25.26 -0.53
CA GLY A 17 25.11 -25.47 -1.37
C GLY A 17 23.88 -24.71 -0.88
N ALA A 18 23.64 -24.67 0.44
CA ALA A 18 22.54 -23.91 1.02
C ALA A 18 22.69 -22.40 0.76
N ILE A 19 23.89 -21.84 0.94
CA ILE A 19 24.15 -20.42 0.67
C ILE A 19 23.95 -20.10 -0.82
N ALA A 20 24.46 -20.95 -1.72
CA ALA A 20 24.30 -20.77 -3.15
C ALA A 20 22.81 -20.82 -3.57
N ALA A 21 22.04 -21.78 -3.04
CA ALA A 21 20.61 -21.90 -3.32
C ALA A 21 19.83 -20.68 -2.82
N ILE A 22 20.14 -20.19 -1.61
CA ILE A 22 19.55 -18.96 -1.06
C ILE A 22 19.90 -17.77 -1.97
N ALA A 23 21.17 -17.57 -2.32
CA ALA A 23 21.57 -16.45 -3.17
C ALA A 23 20.85 -16.45 -4.52
N ILE A 24 20.74 -17.61 -5.19
CA ILE A 24 20.01 -17.73 -6.45
C ILE A 24 18.52 -17.46 -6.25
N GLY A 25 17.92 -17.98 -5.18
CA GLY A 25 16.50 -17.77 -4.86
C GLY A 25 16.17 -16.29 -4.63
N PHE A 26 17.00 -15.57 -3.89
CA PHE A 26 16.78 -14.14 -3.59
C PHE A 26 17.14 -13.22 -4.77
N ILE A 27 18.15 -13.55 -5.59
CA ILE A 27 18.59 -12.70 -6.72
C ILE A 27 17.71 -12.90 -7.95
N TRP A 28 17.42 -14.15 -8.33
CA TRP A 28 16.73 -14.45 -9.59
C TRP A 28 15.33 -15.05 -9.35
N GLY A 29 15.17 -15.87 -8.32
CA GLY A 29 13.89 -16.51 -8.01
C GLY A 29 12.84 -15.58 -7.42
N GLY A 30 13.18 -14.33 -7.08
CA GLY A 30 12.28 -13.38 -6.43
C GLY A 30 11.83 -13.82 -5.03
N TRP A 31 12.60 -14.70 -4.38
CA TRP A 31 12.28 -15.13 -3.01
C TRP A 31 12.34 -13.93 -2.07
N VAL A 32 11.27 -13.78 -1.29
CA VAL A 32 11.17 -12.76 -0.24
C VAL A 32 11.02 -13.46 1.10
N THR A 33 11.51 -12.84 2.17
CA THR A 33 11.27 -13.37 3.52
C THR A 33 9.79 -13.18 3.89
N ALA A 34 9.26 -14.03 4.78
CA ALA A 34 7.86 -13.96 5.21
C ALA A 34 7.46 -12.57 5.75
N GLY A 35 8.38 -11.88 6.43
CA GLY A 35 8.16 -10.51 6.90
C GLY A 35 8.01 -9.50 5.77
N THR A 36 8.83 -9.61 4.71
CA THR A 36 8.74 -8.77 3.51
C THR A 36 7.47 -9.08 2.72
N ALA A 37 7.11 -10.36 2.57
CA ALA A 37 5.86 -10.77 1.92
C ALA A 37 4.63 -10.16 2.60
N THR A 38 4.55 -10.26 3.94
CA THR A 38 3.43 -9.70 4.72
C THR A 38 3.33 -8.17 4.58
N LYS A 39 4.47 -7.47 4.53
CA LYS A 39 4.50 -6.01 4.31
C LYS A 39 4.03 -5.65 2.91
N MET A 40 4.47 -6.41 1.90
CA MET A 40 4.09 -6.22 0.51
C MET A 40 2.59 -6.43 0.31
N GLU A 41 2.02 -7.51 0.85
CA GLU A 41 0.57 -7.77 0.79
C GLU A 41 -0.24 -6.62 1.40
N ARG A 42 0.15 -6.11 2.58
CA ARG A 42 -0.54 -4.99 3.23
C ARG A 42 -0.45 -3.69 2.43
N ALA A 43 0.70 -3.42 1.82
CA ALA A 43 0.90 -2.26 0.98
C ALA A 43 0.06 -2.36 -0.30
N SER A 44 0.12 -3.49 -1.00
CA SER A 44 -0.67 -3.76 -2.21
C SER A 44 -2.17 -3.67 -1.95
N ALA A 45 -2.66 -4.25 -0.85
CA ALA A 45 -4.06 -4.17 -0.47
C ALA A 45 -4.48 -2.71 -0.21
N LYS A 46 -3.66 -1.93 0.49
CA LYS A 46 -3.95 -0.52 0.76
C LYS A 46 -4.03 0.28 -0.55
N THR A 47 -3.07 0.11 -1.46
CA THR A 47 -3.03 0.81 -2.76
C THR A 47 -4.23 0.46 -3.62
N ALA A 48 -4.53 -0.84 -3.79
CA ALA A 48 -5.65 -1.29 -4.61
C ALA A 48 -7.00 -0.78 -4.08
N ILE A 49 -7.17 -0.73 -2.76
CA ILE A 49 -8.37 -0.16 -2.13
C ILE A 49 -8.44 1.34 -2.46
N THR A 50 -7.37 2.12 -2.26
CA THR A 50 -7.38 3.55 -2.64
C THR A 50 -7.75 3.75 -4.12
N GLU A 51 -7.10 3.04 -5.04
CA GLU A 51 -7.36 3.21 -6.49
C GLU A 51 -8.82 2.92 -6.88
N ILE A 52 -9.50 2.02 -6.19
CA ILE A 52 -10.92 1.71 -6.45
C ILE A 52 -11.86 2.71 -5.76
N PHE A 53 -11.53 3.15 -4.54
CA PHE A 53 -12.42 4.00 -3.75
C PHE A 53 -12.24 5.50 -4.00
N THR A 54 -11.07 5.96 -4.45
CA THR A 54 -10.87 7.36 -4.88
C THR A 54 -11.86 7.77 -5.98
N PRO A 55 -12.03 7.05 -7.10
CA PRO A 55 -12.98 7.45 -8.14
C PRO A 55 -14.43 7.40 -7.66
N LEU A 56 -14.76 6.48 -6.74
CA LEU A 56 -16.09 6.44 -6.12
C LEU A 56 -16.37 7.68 -5.27
N CYS A 57 -15.39 8.10 -4.46
CA CYS A 57 -15.47 9.31 -3.67
C CYS A 57 -15.64 10.55 -4.54
N VAL A 58 -14.89 10.64 -5.65
CA VAL A 58 -15.05 11.73 -6.63
C VAL A 58 -16.45 11.72 -7.23
N ALA A 59 -16.99 10.56 -7.62
CA ALA A 59 -18.34 10.46 -8.16
C ALA A 59 -19.42 10.89 -7.17
N GLU A 60 -19.23 10.64 -5.88
CA GLU A 60 -20.16 11.10 -4.83
C GLU A 60 -20.04 12.61 -4.61
N ALA A 61 -18.80 13.13 -4.54
CA ALA A 61 -18.54 14.55 -4.38
C ALA A 61 -19.14 15.38 -5.53
N GLN A 62 -19.07 14.88 -6.77
CA GLN A 62 -19.63 15.54 -7.95
C GLN A 62 -21.16 15.71 -7.89
N LYS A 63 -21.87 14.93 -7.07
CA LYS A 63 -23.30 15.15 -6.81
C LYS A 63 -23.58 16.37 -5.93
N GLU A 64 -22.57 16.84 -5.20
CA GLU A 64 -22.65 17.94 -4.24
C GLU A 64 -21.59 19.03 -4.57
N PRO A 65 -21.73 19.70 -5.72
CA PRO A 65 -20.73 20.68 -6.18
C PRO A 65 -20.53 21.84 -5.20
N GLU A 66 -21.56 22.23 -4.43
CA GLU A 66 -21.42 23.27 -3.42
C GLU A 66 -20.50 22.88 -2.24
N LYS A 67 -20.37 21.58 -1.96
CA LYS A 67 -19.44 21.09 -0.92
C LYS A 67 -18.03 20.98 -1.46
N ILE A 68 -17.85 20.64 -2.74
CA ILE A 68 -16.52 20.67 -3.39
C ILE A 68 -15.94 22.10 -3.33
N GLN A 69 -16.73 23.12 -3.67
CA GLN A 69 -16.25 24.51 -3.61
C GLN A 69 -15.81 24.91 -2.19
N ARG A 70 -16.60 24.55 -1.18
CA ARG A 70 -16.22 24.78 0.24
C ARG A 70 -14.94 24.05 0.64
N MET A 71 -14.73 22.83 0.15
CA MET A 71 -13.48 22.08 0.37
C MET A 71 -12.28 22.82 -0.26
N LEU A 72 -12.44 23.38 -1.46
CA LEU A 72 -11.38 24.09 -2.18
C LEU A 72 -11.02 25.44 -1.53
N GLU A 73 -11.97 26.11 -0.88
CA GLU A 73 -11.74 27.31 -0.08
C GLU A 73 -10.93 27.02 1.19
N GLU A 74 -10.96 25.77 1.65
CA GLU A 74 -10.25 25.33 2.83
C GLU A 74 -8.75 25.09 2.60
N ARG A 75 -7.99 25.06 3.69
CA ARG A 75 -6.54 24.79 3.59
C ARG A 75 -6.32 23.35 3.14
N SER A 76 -5.32 23.12 2.28
CA SER A 76 -4.97 21.79 1.76
C SER A 76 -4.75 20.73 2.84
N TRP A 77 -4.29 21.11 4.03
CA TRP A 77 -4.10 20.20 5.16
C TRP A 77 -5.40 19.81 5.89
N ASN A 78 -6.51 20.50 5.65
CA ASN A 78 -7.82 20.22 6.24
C ASN A 78 -8.80 19.59 5.24
N GLN A 79 -8.48 19.59 3.95
CA GLN A 79 -9.35 19.06 2.89
C GLN A 79 -9.69 17.59 3.08
N ASP A 80 -8.74 16.78 3.59
CA ASP A 80 -9.02 15.37 3.89
C ASP A 80 -10.00 15.20 5.05
N ASN A 81 -9.95 16.10 6.04
CA ASN A 81 -10.91 16.10 7.13
C ASN A 81 -12.31 16.49 6.65
N PHE A 82 -12.41 17.49 5.77
CA PHE A 82 -13.66 17.87 5.12
C PHE A 82 -14.27 16.72 4.32
N VAL A 83 -13.46 15.97 3.54
CA VAL A 83 -13.93 14.79 2.79
C VAL A 83 -14.50 13.70 3.72
N VAL A 84 -13.92 13.53 4.90
CA VAL A 84 -14.45 12.62 5.92
C VAL A 84 -15.77 13.15 6.50
N GLU A 85 -15.83 14.43 6.85
CA GLU A 85 -17.04 15.06 7.40
C GLU A 85 -18.20 15.13 6.40
N ALA A 86 -17.89 15.25 5.11
CA ALA A 86 -18.87 15.23 4.03
C ALA A 86 -19.48 13.84 3.79
N GLY A 87 -18.90 12.77 4.37
CA GLY A 87 -19.40 11.40 4.26
C GLY A 87 -19.05 10.68 2.96
N TRP A 88 -18.23 11.29 2.09
CA TRP A 88 -17.86 10.71 0.78
C TRP A 88 -17.02 9.42 0.89
N VAL A 89 -16.47 9.16 2.09
CA VAL A 89 -15.67 7.97 2.42
C VAL A 89 -16.27 7.13 3.56
N ASP A 90 -17.58 7.22 3.81
CA ASP A 90 -18.21 6.41 4.87
C ASP A 90 -18.33 4.92 4.51
N ASN A 91 -18.32 4.62 3.21
CA ASN A 91 -18.41 3.26 2.67
C ASN A 91 -17.13 2.41 2.86
N VAL A 92 -16.06 2.99 3.42
CA VAL A 92 -14.77 2.33 3.62
C VAL A 92 -14.44 2.13 5.10
N THR A 93 -13.67 1.09 5.39
CA THR A 93 -13.24 0.79 6.76
C THR A 93 -12.45 1.96 7.35
N GLU A 94 -12.66 2.25 8.63
CA GLU A 94 -11.99 3.31 9.41
C GLU A 94 -10.47 3.38 9.15
N LYS A 95 -9.82 2.22 9.12
CA LYS A 95 -8.37 2.08 8.89
C LYS A 95 -7.89 2.69 7.57
N HIS A 96 -8.71 2.67 6.53
CA HIS A 96 -8.37 3.18 5.20
C HIS A 96 -9.01 4.54 4.91
N ARG A 97 -10.02 4.94 5.69
CA ARG A 97 -10.79 6.18 5.50
C ARG A 97 -9.91 7.41 5.31
N ARG A 98 -8.95 7.65 6.21
CA ARG A 98 -8.03 8.81 6.09
C ARG A 98 -7.16 8.77 4.83
N THR A 99 -6.64 7.60 4.46
CA THR A 99 -5.80 7.49 3.25
C THR A 99 -6.62 7.77 1.99
N ILE A 100 -7.85 7.25 1.94
CA ILE A 100 -8.76 7.46 0.82
C ILE A 100 -9.23 8.91 0.78
N ALA A 101 -9.54 9.51 1.92
CA ALA A 101 -9.91 10.92 2.02
C ALA A 101 -8.82 11.86 1.49
N VAL A 102 -7.56 11.63 1.87
CA VAL A 102 -6.41 12.40 1.33
C VAL A 102 -6.32 12.25 -0.19
N SER A 103 -6.43 11.03 -0.71
CA SER A 103 -6.36 10.80 -2.16
C SER A 103 -7.54 11.43 -2.92
N CYS A 104 -8.73 11.43 -2.33
CA CYS A 104 -9.93 12.01 -2.92
C CYS A 104 -9.87 13.54 -2.92
N ALA A 105 -9.45 14.14 -1.80
CA ALA A 105 -9.22 15.58 -1.70
C ALA A 105 -8.19 16.04 -2.75
N ALA A 106 -7.08 15.31 -2.89
CA ALA A 106 -6.06 15.59 -3.90
C ALA A 106 -6.62 15.51 -5.33
N ALA A 107 -7.37 14.44 -5.66
CA ALA A 107 -7.97 14.27 -6.98
C ALA A 107 -8.98 15.38 -7.31
N LEU A 108 -9.82 15.80 -6.35
CA LEU A 108 -10.77 16.90 -6.51
C LEU A 108 -10.04 18.25 -6.68
N ALA A 109 -8.98 18.49 -5.91
CA ALA A 109 -8.17 19.69 -6.02
C ALA A 109 -7.37 19.75 -7.34
N GLU A 110 -7.01 18.61 -7.93
CA GLU A 110 -6.40 18.53 -9.26
C GLU A 110 -7.44 18.75 -10.37
N ALA A 111 -8.62 18.15 -10.26
CA ALA A 111 -9.72 18.36 -11.20
C ALA A 111 -10.08 19.85 -11.30
N ALA A 112 -10.22 20.53 -10.15
CA ALA A 112 -10.56 21.95 -10.08
C ALA A 112 -9.50 22.92 -10.63
N LYS A 113 -8.25 22.47 -10.86
CA LYS A 113 -7.21 23.27 -11.53
C LYS A 113 -7.23 23.15 -13.05
N THR A 114 -7.91 22.12 -13.54
CA THR A 114 -7.96 21.78 -14.97
C THR A 114 -9.14 22.44 -15.67
N ASP A 115 -10.18 22.81 -14.90
CA ASP A 115 -11.23 23.76 -15.27
C ASP A 115 -10.74 25.22 -15.16
#